data_AF-A0A7Y6PVD8-F1
#
_entry.id   AF-A0A7Y6PVD8-F1
#
_cell.length_a   1.000
_cell.length_b   1.000
_cell.length_c   1.000
_cell.angle_alpha   90.00
_cell.angle_beta   90.00
_cell.angle_gamma   90.00
#
_symmetry.space_group_name_H-M   'P 1'
#
loop_
_entity.id
_entity.type
_entity.pdbx_description
1 polymer ?
#
loop_
_entity_poly.entity_id
_entity_poly.type
_entity_poly.pdbx_seq_one_letter_code
_entity_poly.pdbx_strand_id
1 'polypeptide(L)'
;MRTFEIDWLALADWEKRGRLFGELSVFDAGGFPGVAMEYRPRGIDWSRLRTLWLRLPPHPHLLQAIEPLGEDGVRLAYAAIDWDGRTELTAVRCAGWAMQIADAFRMIVSEVREADLPHFGNPIAYCDIGGAMRLAFRPPNPAAIGPRDERQLVFVIGSLLRSMMRTAPPPMHTVLATCTHPTAESRYRSLSLLVQTCRHELAIDQAVRAGGLLAAWQHAERGMGFLAMNDPEHAHAEFIAALRYDDYKGLARWGCDSALRRRQEARRWERPGSFA
;
A
#
# COMPACT_ATOMS: atom_id res chain seq x y z
N MET A 1 29.95 13.60 10.61
CA MET A 1 28.83 13.38 9.67
C MET A 1 27.60 13.07 10.52
N ARG A 2 26.65 14.01 10.68
CA ARG A 2 25.42 13.71 11.43
C ARG A 2 24.55 12.82 10.55
N THR A 3 24.43 11.54 10.90
CA THR A 3 23.35 10.69 10.38
C THR A 3 22.05 11.34 10.84
N PHE A 4 21.32 11.96 9.91
CA PHE A 4 19.96 12.38 10.19
C PHE A 4 19.16 11.11 10.46
N GLU A 5 18.74 10.93 11.71
CA GLU A 5 17.86 9.83 12.09
C GLU A 5 16.52 10.07 11.39
N ILE A 6 16.12 9.16 10.51
CA ILE A 6 14.85 9.25 9.81
C ILE A 6 13.74 9.00 10.84
N ASP A 7 12.90 10.00 11.09
CA ASP A 7 11.67 9.81 11.85
C ASP A 7 10.60 9.20 10.94
N TRP A 8 10.50 7.88 10.98
CA TRP A 8 9.59 7.12 10.12
C TRP A 8 8.11 7.35 10.49
N LEU A 9 7.80 7.72 11.74
CA LEU A 9 6.44 8.04 12.15
C LEU A 9 6.00 9.37 11.52
N ALA A 10 6.90 10.36 11.49
CA ALA A 10 6.62 11.63 10.83
C ALA A 10 6.44 11.48 9.30
N LEU A 11 7.09 10.47 8.69
CA LEU A 11 6.86 10.12 7.28
C LEU A 11 5.50 9.43 7.05
N ALA A 12 5.09 8.58 7.99
CA ALA A 12 3.80 7.89 7.98
C ALA A 12 2.69 8.68 8.70
N ASP A 13 2.87 9.99 8.89
CA ASP A 13 2.03 10.84 9.73
C ASP A 13 0.56 10.77 9.32
N TRP A 14 -0.23 10.14 10.18
CA TRP A 14 -1.62 9.84 9.91
C TRP A 14 -2.51 11.10 9.91
N GLU A 15 -2.05 12.22 10.47
CA GLU A 15 -2.76 13.49 10.40
C GLU A 15 -2.84 14.03 8.96
N LYS A 16 -1.91 13.62 8.08
CA LYS A 16 -1.85 14.05 6.67
C LYS A 16 -2.70 13.20 5.73
N ARG A 17 -3.52 12.28 6.25
CA ARG A 17 -4.29 11.33 5.43
C ARG A 17 -5.19 12.04 4.41
N GLY A 18 -5.29 11.47 3.21
CA GLY A 18 -6.18 11.98 2.17
C GLY A 18 -7.66 11.92 2.58
N ARG A 19 -8.52 12.70 1.91
CA ARG A 19 -9.98 12.82 2.19
C ARG A 19 -10.77 11.49 2.23
N LEU A 20 -10.18 10.39 1.77
CA LEU A 20 -10.80 9.06 1.72
C LEU A 20 -10.58 8.24 2.98
N PHE A 21 -9.57 8.59 3.79
CA PHE A 21 -9.18 7.82 4.96
C PHE A 21 -9.67 8.49 6.24
N GLY A 22 -10.28 7.69 7.10
CA GLY A 22 -10.82 8.11 8.38
C GLY A 22 -9.92 7.69 9.55
N GLU A 23 -10.57 7.33 10.65
CA GLU A 23 -9.90 7.01 11.90
C GLU A 23 -9.11 5.69 11.83
N LEU A 24 -8.20 5.54 12.79
CA LEU A 24 -7.55 4.27 13.06
C LEU A 24 -8.29 3.56 14.19
N SER A 25 -8.30 2.24 14.15
CA SER A 25 -8.87 1.41 15.20
C SER A 25 -8.10 0.11 15.33
N VAL A 26 -8.10 -0.48 16.52
CA VAL A 26 -7.58 -1.83 16.71
C VAL A 26 -8.65 -2.82 16.25
N PHE A 27 -8.23 -3.89 15.57
CA PHE A 27 -9.09 -5.01 15.22
C PHE A 27 -8.42 -6.32 15.65
N ASP A 28 -9.23 -7.34 15.91
CA ASP A 28 -8.76 -8.70 16.17
C ASP A 28 -9.40 -9.64 15.15
N ALA A 29 -8.60 -10.09 14.18
CA ALA A 29 -9.02 -11.06 13.18
C ALA A 29 -8.45 -12.44 13.55
N GLY A 30 -9.20 -13.20 14.35
CA GLY A 30 -8.87 -14.59 14.68
C GLY A 30 -7.67 -14.74 15.62
N GLY A 31 -7.48 -13.81 16.57
CA GLY A 31 -6.41 -13.83 17.57
C GLY A 31 -5.14 -13.10 17.14
N PHE A 32 -5.17 -12.40 16.00
CA PHE A 32 -4.07 -11.58 15.51
C PHE A 32 -4.48 -10.11 15.56
N PRO A 33 -4.13 -9.40 16.65
CA PRO A 33 -4.45 -7.99 16.77
C PRO A 33 -3.69 -7.21 15.68
N GLY A 34 -4.38 -6.26 15.06
CA GLY A 34 -3.81 -5.34 14.10
C GLY A 34 -4.42 -3.97 14.22
N VAL A 35 -3.88 -3.02 13.45
CA VAL A 35 -4.46 -1.69 13.31
C VAL A 35 -5.15 -1.61 11.95
N ALA A 36 -6.37 -1.14 11.95
CA ALA A 36 -7.18 -0.89 10.77
C ALA A 36 -7.32 0.62 10.54
N MET A 37 -7.45 0.99 9.28
CA MET A 37 -7.76 2.33 8.82
C MET A 37 -9.15 2.34 8.18
N GLU A 38 -9.97 3.34 8.50
CA GLU A 38 -11.24 3.54 7.82
C GLU A 38 -11.01 4.02 6.37
N TYR A 39 -11.73 3.43 5.41
CA TYR A 39 -11.80 3.91 4.03
C TYR A 39 -13.26 4.18 3.64
N ARG A 40 -13.57 5.43 3.34
CA ARG A 40 -14.94 5.93 3.07
C ARG A 40 -14.98 6.82 1.83
N PRO A 41 -14.95 6.25 0.62
CA PRO A 41 -15.11 7.04 -0.59
C PRO A 41 -16.54 7.60 -0.69
N ARG A 42 -16.69 8.85 -1.13
CA ARG A 42 -18.00 9.53 -1.21
C ARG A 42 -18.63 9.39 -2.60
N GLY A 43 -19.97 9.41 -2.63
CA GLY A 43 -20.74 9.93 -3.76
C GLY A 43 -21.22 8.94 -4.81
N ILE A 44 -20.95 7.63 -4.69
CA ILE A 44 -21.43 6.60 -5.63
C ILE A 44 -21.57 5.26 -4.87
N ASP A 45 -22.60 4.46 -5.19
CA ASP A 45 -22.71 3.08 -4.71
C ASP A 45 -21.54 2.23 -5.20
N TRP A 46 -20.84 1.63 -4.25
CA TRP A 46 -19.69 0.75 -4.49
C TRP A 46 -19.79 -0.54 -3.67
N SER A 47 -21.00 -0.88 -3.20
CA SER A 47 -21.30 -2.08 -2.41
C SER A 47 -20.78 -3.36 -3.07
N ARG A 48 -20.90 -3.46 -4.39
CA ARG A 48 -20.38 -4.58 -5.18
C ARG A 48 -18.85 -4.65 -5.16
N LEU A 49 -18.17 -3.54 -5.42
CA LEU A 49 -16.70 -3.45 -5.33
C LEU A 49 -16.22 -3.81 -3.94
N ARG A 50 -16.84 -3.26 -2.88
CA ARG A 50 -16.50 -3.58 -1.49
C ARG A 50 -16.61 -5.08 -1.21
N THR A 51 -17.71 -5.70 -1.63
CA THR A 51 -17.95 -7.14 -1.44
C THR A 51 -16.89 -7.98 -2.15
N LEU A 52 -16.52 -7.60 -3.38
CA LEU A 52 -15.46 -8.27 -4.12
C LEU A 52 -14.10 -8.10 -3.45
N TRP A 53 -13.77 -6.88 -3.02
CA TRP A 53 -12.49 -6.58 -2.37
C TRP A 53 -12.32 -7.32 -1.04
N LEU A 54 -13.36 -7.41 -0.21
CA LEU A 54 -13.36 -8.19 1.03
C LEU A 54 -13.11 -9.70 0.83
N ARG A 55 -13.36 -10.21 -0.38
CA ARG A 55 -13.14 -11.63 -0.72
C ARG A 55 -11.76 -11.89 -1.31
N LEU A 56 -11.02 -10.85 -1.68
CA LEU A 56 -9.68 -11.02 -2.23
C LEU A 56 -8.73 -11.56 -1.15
N PRO A 57 -7.85 -12.50 -1.48
CA PRO A 57 -6.80 -12.93 -0.57
C PRO A 57 -5.85 -11.76 -0.23
N PRO A 58 -5.19 -11.80 0.93
CA PRO A 58 -4.17 -10.82 1.27
C PRO A 58 -3.08 -10.76 0.21
N HIS A 59 -2.68 -9.55 -0.18
CA HIS A 59 -1.65 -9.34 -1.20
C HIS A 59 -0.71 -8.20 -0.81
N PRO A 60 0.62 -8.33 -0.97
CA PRO A 60 1.59 -7.31 -0.53
C PRO A 60 1.35 -5.91 -1.11
N HIS A 61 0.80 -5.84 -2.32
CA HIS A 61 0.58 -4.58 -3.03
C HIS A 61 -0.87 -4.10 -3.03
N LEU A 62 -1.75 -4.79 -2.29
CA LEU A 62 -3.14 -4.40 -2.13
C LEU A 62 -3.40 -4.00 -0.67
N LEU A 63 -4.06 -2.88 -0.45
CA LEU A 63 -4.58 -2.54 0.87
C LEU A 63 -5.67 -3.55 1.22
N GLN A 64 -5.38 -4.39 2.21
CA GLN A 64 -6.25 -5.52 2.56
C GLN A 64 -7.55 -5.00 3.17
N ALA A 65 -8.68 -5.34 2.57
CA ALA A 65 -9.98 -5.12 3.19
C ALA A 65 -10.22 -6.17 4.28
N ILE A 66 -10.63 -5.71 5.46
CA ILE A 66 -10.86 -6.56 6.64
C ILE A 66 -12.35 -6.82 6.81
N GLU A 67 -13.14 -5.75 6.94
CA GLU A 67 -14.57 -5.86 7.18
C GLU A 67 -15.33 -4.61 6.68
N PRO A 68 -16.64 -4.71 6.43
CA PRO A 68 -17.47 -3.55 6.13
C PRO A 68 -17.47 -2.53 7.28
N LEU A 69 -17.62 -1.26 6.94
CA LEU A 69 -17.72 -0.17 7.90
C LEU A 69 -18.99 0.63 7.60
N GLY A 70 -20.11 0.15 8.15
CA GLY A 70 -21.45 0.63 7.79
C GLY A 70 -21.77 0.39 6.30
N GLU A 71 -22.70 1.18 5.76
CA GLU A 71 -23.17 1.00 4.37
C GLU A 71 -22.18 1.50 3.33
N ASP A 72 -21.35 2.49 3.66
CA ASP A 72 -20.50 3.22 2.70
C ASP A 72 -18.99 3.11 2.93
N GLY A 73 -18.55 2.30 3.90
CA GLY A 73 -17.15 2.17 4.27
C GLY A 73 -16.62 0.74 4.25
N VAL A 74 -15.30 0.63 4.34
CA VAL A 74 -14.59 -0.62 4.66
C VAL A 74 -13.44 -0.30 5.61
N ARG A 75 -13.12 -1.23 6.53
CA ARG A 75 -11.87 -1.20 7.28
C ARG A 75 -10.78 -1.86 6.45
N LEU A 76 -9.68 -1.16 6.25
CA LEU A 76 -8.49 -1.68 5.59
C LEU A 76 -7.41 -1.96 6.64
N ALA A 77 -6.55 -2.94 6.43
CA ALA A 77 -5.36 -3.11 7.27
C ALA A 77 -4.47 -1.86 7.16
N TYR A 78 -3.89 -1.45 8.28
CA TYR A 78 -3.00 -0.30 8.33
C TYR A 78 -1.86 -0.44 7.32
N ALA A 79 -1.58 0.66 6.62
CA ALA A 79 -0.43 0.77 5.74
C ALA A 79 0.35 2.04 6.07
N ALA A 80 1.67 1.91 6.17
CA ALA A 80 2.55 3.03 6.47
C ALA A 80 2.86 3.82 5.18
N ILE A 81 1.92 4.68 4.77
CA ILE A 81 2.00 5.46 3.54
C ILE A 81 2.96 6.65 3.68
N ASP A 82 3.80 6.87 2.65
CA ASP A 82 4.60 8.10 2.48
C ASP A 82 3.70 9.22 1.96
N TRP A 83 3.00 9.90 2.87
CA TRP A 83 2.06 10.97 2.53
C TRP A 83 2.72 12.20 1.91
N ASP A 84 3.98 12.45 2.24
CA ASP A 84 4.75 13.59 1.74
C ASP A 84 5.29 13.35 0.32
N GLY A 85 5.18 12.13 -0.21
CA GLY A 85 5.66 11.78 -1.54
C GLY A 85 7.17 11.99 -1.70
N ARG A 86 7.94 11.77 -0.63
CA ARG A 86 9.40 11.97 -0.62
C ARG A 86 10.15 10.89 -1.38
N THR A 87 9.46 9.81 -1.70
CA THR A 87 9.98 8.74 -2.51
C THR A 87 10.53 9.27 -3.85
N GLU A 88 11.83 9.08 -4.04
CA GLU A 88 12.53 9.45 -5.27
C GLU A 88 12.02 8.66 -6.49
N LEU A 89 11.75 9.38 -7.58
CA LEU A 89 11.33 8.80 -8.85
C LEU A 89 12.54 8.41 -9.71
N THR A 90 12.92 7.15 -9.66
CA THR A 90 13.92 6.56 -10.57
C THR A 90 13.24 5.64 -11.58
N ALA A 91 13.87 5.41 -12.74
CA ALA A 91 13.32 4.49 -13.75
C ALA A 91 13.09 3.09 -13.17
N VAL A 92 14.07 2.56 -12.44
CA VAL A 92 13.99 1.28 -11.74
C VAL A 92 12.79 1.24 -10.79
N ARG A 93 12.58 2.29 -9.99
CA ARG A 93 11.45 2.34 -9.06
C ARG A 93 10.12 2.38 -9.79
N CYS A 94 10.00 3.22 -10.82
CA CYS A 94 8.77 3.33 -11.61
C CYS A 94 8.39 2.02 -12.32
N ALA A 95 9.37 1.27 -12.83
CA ALA A 95 9.13 -0.06 -13.39
C ALA A 95 8.82 -1.09 -12.30
N GLY A 96 9.48 -1.02 -11.15
CA GLY A 96 9.13 -1.82 -9.98
C GLY A 96 7.66 -1.61 -9.58
N TRP A 97 7.19 -0.37 -9.56
CA TRP A 97 5.78 -0.03 -9.32
C TRP A 97 4.85 -0.63 -10.37
N ALA A 98 5.19 -0.54 -11.65
CA ALA A 98 4.41 -1.17 -12.71
C ALA A 98 4.29 -2.69 -12.49
N MET A 99 5.38 -3.35 -12.10
CA MET A 99 5.40 -4.78 -11.81
C MET A 99 4.55 -5.13 -10.59
N GLN A 100 4.66 -4.36 -9.50
CA GLN A 100 3.88 -4.55 -8.26
C GLN A 100 2.39 -4.38 -8.49
N ILE A 101 2.00 -3.37 -9.28
CA ILE A 101 0.61 -3.12 -9.64
C ILE A 101 0.08 -4.24 -10.54
N ALA A 102 0.86 -4.65 -11.56
CA ALA A 102 0.49 -5.74 -12.44
C ALA A 102 0.33 -7.06 -11.68
N ASP A 103 1.19 -7.33 -10.70
CA ASP A 103 1.11 -8.51 -9.85
C ASP A 103 -0.21 -8.56 -9.04
N ALA A 104 -0.59 -7.44 -8.43
CA ALA A 104 -1.88 -7.34 -7.74
C ALA A 104 -3.08 -7.54 -8.68
N PHE A 105 -3.03 -6.97 -9.90
CA PHE A 105 -4.09 -7.18 -10.89
C PHE A 105 -4.13 -8.61 -11.42
N ARG A 106 -3.00 -9.32 -11.51
CA ARG A 106 -2.99 -10.74 -11.86
C ARG A 106 -3.72 -11.59 -10.82
N MET A 107 -3.52 -11.28 -9.53
CA MET A 107 -4.31 -11.91 -8.46
C MET A 107 -5.80 -11.57 -8.61
N ILE A 108 -6.15 -10.31 -8.88
CA ILE A 108 -7.57 -9.94 -9.06
C ILE A 108 -8.20 -10.71 -10.24
N VAL A 109 -7.50 -10.84 -11.36
CA VAL A 109 -7.97 -11.60 -12.53
C VAL A 109 -8.14 -13.10 -12.22
N SER A 110 -7.32 -13.68 -11.33
CA SER A 110 -7.49 -15.09 -10.95
C SER A 110 -8.63 -15.33 -9.97
N GLU A 111 -8.96 -14.33 -9.13
CA GLU A 111 -9.95 -14.45 -8.06
C GLU A 111 -11.34 -13.91 -8.43
N VAL A 112 -11.42 -13.03 -9.43
CA VAL A 112 -12.64 -12.30 -9.79
C VAL A 112 -13.12 -12.74 -11.16
N ARG A 113 -14.43 -12.99 -11.26
CA ARG A 113 -15.08 -13.30 -12.55
C ARG A 113 -14.91 -12.14 -13.52
N GLU A 114 -14.75 -12.45 -14.81
CA GLU A 114 -14.55 -11.44 -15.86
C GLU A 114 -15.61 -10.32 -15.85
N ALA A 115 -16.88 -10.68 -15.64
CA ALA A 115 -18.00 -9.73 -15.55
C ALA A 115 -17.89 -8.74 -14.36
N ASP A 116 -17.11 -9.08 -13.34
CA ASP A 116 -16.90 -8.28 -12.15
C ASP A 116 -15.60 -7.43 -12.23
N LEU A 117 -14.72 -7.67 -13.21
CA LEU A 117 -13.47 -6.90 -13.40
C LEU A 117 -13.67 -5.39 -13.57
N PRO A 118 -14.73 -4.90 -14.24
CA PRO A 118 -14.97 -3.46 -14.36
C PRO A 118 -15.01 -2.71 -13.02
N HIS A 119 -15.39 -3.38 -11.92
CA HIS A 119 -15.42 -2.77 -10.59
C HIS A 119 -14.02 -2.35 -10.09
N PHE A 120 -12.96 -3.01 -10.55
CA PHE A 120 -11.56 -2.72 -10.20
C PHE A 120 -10.89 -1.72 -11.17
N GLY A 121 -11.65 -1.16 -12.13
CA GLY A 121 -11.14 -0.26 -13.16
C GLY A 121 -10.74 1.14 -12.71
N ASN A 122 -10.99 1.50 -11.44
CA ASN A 122 -10.67 2.82 -10.88
C ASN A 122 -9.71 2.71 -9.68
N PRO A 123 -8.48 2.19 -9.89
CA PRO A 123 -7.51 2.06 -8.81
C PRO A 123 -6.96 3.40 -8.37
N ILE A 124 -6.51 3.43 -7.12
CA ILE A 124 -5.62 4.45 -6.57
C ILE A 124 -4.40 3.74 -6.01
N ALA A 125 -3.24 4.38 -6.10
CA ALA A 125 -2.00 3.83 -5.57
C ALA A 125 -1.32 4.85 -4.66
N TYR A 126 -0.71 4.31 -3.60
CA TYR A 126 0.09 5.05 -2.64
C TYR A 126 1.44 4.36 -2.49
N CYS A 127 2.51 5.13 -2.36
CA CYS A 127 3.81 4.59 -1.99
C CYS A 127 3.85 4.43 -0.48
N ASP A 128 4.24 3.26 0.01
CA ASP A 128 4.59 3.11 1.42
C ASP A 128 5.98 3.67 1.71
N ILE A 129 6.29 3.90 2.98
CA ILE A 129 7.60 4.43 3.41
C ILE A 129 8.76 3.45 3.08
N GLY A 130 8.44 2.19 2.77
CA GLY A 130 9.39 1.19 2.28
C GLY A 130 9.54 1.20 0.76
N GLY A 131 8.94 2.16 0.06
CA GLY A 131 9.07 2.38 -1.38
C GLY A 131 8.17 1.53 -2.29
N ALA A 132 7.27 0.71 -1.74
CA ALA A 132 6.42 -0.18 -2.53
C ALA A 132 5.02 0.40 -2.75
N MET A 133 4.36 -0.04 -3.82
CA MET A 133 3.01 0.35 -4.16
C MET A 133 1.97 -0.37 -3.32
N ARG A 134 0.97 0.40 -2.91
CA ARG A 134 -0.22 -0.01 -2.19
C ARG A 134 -1.45 0.44 -2.96
N LEU A 135 -2.18 -0.52 -3.51
CA LEU A 135 -3.39 -0.29 -4.27
C LEU A 135 -4.62 -0.25 -3.36
N ALA A 136 -5.52 0.66 -3.67
CA ALA A 136 -6.91 0.66 -3.23
C ALA A 136 -7.80 0.97 -4.44
N PHE A 137 -9.12 0.93 -4.25
CA PHE A 137 -10.06 1.17 -5.33
C PHE A 137 -11.07 2.24 -4.95
N ARG A 138 -11.23 3.23 -5.82
CA ARG A 138 -12.34 4.17 -5.77
C ARG A 138 -13.61 3.49 -6.28
N PRO A 139 -14.80 4.03 -5.93
CA PRO A 139 -16.05 3.64 -6.57
C PRO A 139 -15.92 3.60 -8.09
N PRO A 140 -16.55 2.62 -8.76
CA PRO A 140 -16.54 2.55 -10.22
C PRO A 140 -17.04 3.86 -10.81
N ASN A 141 -16.35 4.36 -11.84
CA ASN A 141 -16.82 5.54 -12.56
C ASN A 141 -17.87 5.08 -13.60
N PRO A 142 -19.16 5.45 -13.48
CA PRO A 142 -20.20 5.00 -14.39
C PRO A 142 -19.97 5.44 -15.84
N ALA A 143 -19.23 6.55 -16.03
CA ALA A 143 -18.89 7.07 -17.35
C ALA A 143 -17.68 6.38 -17.98
N ALA A 144 -16.91 5.60 -17.22
CA ALA A 144 -15.75 4.89 -17.74
C ALA A 144 -16.14 3.48 -18.19
N ILE A 145 -15.74 3.10 -19.40
CA ILE A 145 -15.78 1.69 -19.81
C ILE A 145 -14.72 0.97 -18.96
N GLY A 146 -15.17 0.21 -17.97
CA GLY A 146 -14.29 -0.57 -17.10
C GLY A 146 -13.59 -1.71 -17.86
N PRO A 147 -12.49 -2.24 -17.31
CA PRO A 147 -11.70 -3.29 -17.93
C PRO A 147 -12.51 -4.58 -18.13
N ARG A 148 -12.48 -5.10 -19.35
CA ARG A 148 -13.07 -6.38 -19.75
C ARG A 148 -12.01 -7.47 -19.97
N ASP A 149 -10.77 -7.07 -20.23
CA ASP A 149 -9.66 -7.95 -20.52
C ASP A 149 -8.35 -7.40 -19.94
N GLU A 150 -7.28 -8.19 -20.03
CA GLU A 150 -5.95 -7.77 -19.55
C GLU A 150 -5.37 -6.57 -20.32
N ARG A 151 -5.72 -6.36 -21.60
CA ARG A 151 -5.22 -5.18 -22.36
C ARG A 151 -5.81 -3.88 -21.81
N GLN A 152 -7.06 -3.92 -21.36
CA GLN A 152 -7.70 -2.79 -20.69
C GLN A 152 -7.13 -2.60 -19.28
N LEU A 153 -6.79 -3.68 -18.56
CA LEU A 153 -6.07 -3.56 -17.29
C LEU A 153 -4.68 -2.94 -17.49
N VAL A 154 -3.93 -3.34 -18.51
CA VAL A 154 -2.65 -2.69 -18.88
C VAL A 154 -2.83 -1.19 -19.10
N PHE A 155 -3.92 -0.78 -19.76
CA PHE A 155 -4.24 0.64 -19.94
C PHE A 155 -4.51 1.34 -18.60
N VAL A 156 -5.28 0.71 -17.71
CA VAL A 156 -5.56 1.21 -16.36
C VAL A 156 -4.27 1.40 -15.58
N ILE A 157 -3.35 0.42 -15.60
CA ILE A 157 -2.04 0.50 -14.93
C ILE A 157 -1.19 1.63 -15.51
N GLY A 158 -1.09 1.73 -16.84
CA GLY A 158 -0.34 2.81 -17.49
C GLY A 158 -0.88 4.19 -17.15
N SER A 159 -2.21 4.33 -17.10
CA SER A 159 -2.89 5.58 -16.77
C SER A 159 -2.66 5.96 -15.31
N LEU A 160 -2.75 4.99 -14.40
CA LEU A 160 -2.45 5.17 -12.98
C LEU A 160 -1.01 5.66 -12.79
N LEU A 161 -0.03 4.97 -13.38
CA LEU A 161 1.38 5.34 -13.29
C LEU A 161 1.66 6.74 -13.85
N ARG A 162 1.07 7.09 -15.01
CA ARG A 162 1.16 8.44 -15.56
C ARG A 162 0.58 9.49 -14.61
N SER A 163 -0.52 9.19 -13.93
CA SER A 163 -1.12 10.13 -12.97
C SER A 163 -0.25 10.38 -11.73
N MET A 164 0.59 9.41 -11.36
CA MET A 164 1.50 9.50 -10.23
C MET A 164 2.82 10.21 -10.58
N MET A 165 3.22 10.20 -11.85
CA MET A 165 4.48 10.77 -12.32
C MET A 165 4.23 12.10 -13.04
N ARG A 166 4.73 13.22 -12.48
CA ARG A 166 4.69 14.52 -13.19
C ARG A 166 5.47 14.45 -14.50
N THR A 167 6.64 13.81 -14.45
CA THR A 167 7.49 13.52 -15.61
C THR A 167 8.04 12.11 -15.43
N ALA A 168 7.77 11.22 -16.39
CA ALA A 168 8.32 9.88 -16.35
C ALA A 168 9.82 9.92 -16.69
N PRO A 169 10.65 9.04 -16.11
CA PRO A 169 12.04 8.91 -16.53
C PRO A 169 12.14 8.31 -17.94
N PRO A 170 13.17 8.63 -18.75
CA PRO A 170 13.21 8.27 -20.17
C PRO A 170 12.96 6.79 -20.50
N PRO A 171 13.52 5.80 -19.76
CA PRO A 171 13.23 4.38 -20.03
C PRO A 171 11.76 4.00 -19.85
N MET A 172 11.02 4.73 -19.00
CA MET A 172 9.60 4.49 -18.77
C MET A 172 8.70 5.12 -19.84
N HIS A 173 9.20 6.02 -20.68
CA HIS A 173 8.39 6.68 -21.71
C HIS A 173 7.75 5.67 -22.65
N THR A 174 8.55 4.74 -23.18
CA THR A 174 8.09 3.71 -24.11
C THR A 174 7.09 2.77 -23.45
N VAL A 175 7.40 2.28 -22.25
CA VAL A 175 6.50 1.40 -21.48
C VAL A 175 5.14 2.07 -21.26
N LEU A 176 5.14 3.32 -20.78
CA LEU A 176 3.90 4.06 -20.53
C LEU A 176 3.19 4.43 -21.82
N ALA A 177 3.89 4.71 -22.92
CA ALA A 177 3.29 4.96 -24.23
C ALA A 177 2.57 3.72 -24.76
N THR A 178 3.19 2.54 -24.66
CA THR A 178 2.59 1.27 -25.05
C THR A 178 1.40 0.92 -24.16
N CYS A 179 1.51 1.04 -22.83
CA CYS A 179 0.39 0.77 -21.93
C CYS A 179 -0.84 1.62 -22.25
N THR A 180 -0.64 2.92 -22.48
CA THR A 180 -1.73 3.88 -22.67
C THR A 180 -2.04 4.17 -24.14
N HIS A 181 -1.65 3.28 -25.06
CA HIS A 181 -1.92 3.49 -26.48
C HIS A 181 -3.45 3.51 -26.73
N PRO A 182 -3.99 4.44 -27.55
CA PRO A 182 -5.43 4.53 -27.80
C PRO A 182 -6.02 3.22 -28.35
N THR A 183 -5.37 2.65 -29.36
CA THR A 183 -5.69 1.34 -29.95
C THR A 183 -5.30 0.20 -29.01
N ALA A 184 -6.24 -0.68 -28.67
CA ALA A 184 -6.03 -1.77 -27.71
C ALA A 184 -5.01 -2.81 -28.22
N GLU A 185 -4.97 -3.04 -29.53
CA GLU A 185 -4.09 -3.98 -30.23
C GLU A 185 -2.61 -3.62 -30.06
N SER A 186 -2.31 -2.32 -29.96
CA SER A 186 -0.95 -1.79 -29.77
C SER A 186 -0.48 -1.78 -28.32
N ARG A 187 -1.35 -2.13 -27.35
CA ARG A 187 -0.98 -2.26 -25.94
C ARG A 187 -0.31 -3.61 -25.69
N TYR A 188 0.37 -3.75 -24.55
CA TYR A 188 0.81 -5.08 -24.11
C TYR A 188 -0.40 -6.01 -23.99
N ARG A 189 -0.30 -7.19 -24.61
CA ARG A 189 -1.41 -8.15 -24.69
C ARG A 189 -1.81 -8.77 -23.35
N SER A 190 -0.96 -8.66 -22.34
CA SER A 190 -1.13 -9.28 -21.02
C SER A 190 -0.35 -8.53 -19.95
N LEU A 191 -0.77 -8.68 -18.70
CA LEU A 191 -0.05 -8.20 -17.51
C LEU A 191 1.33 -8.85 -17.40
N SER A 192 1.43 -10.13 -17.77
CA SER A 192 2.71 -10.87 -17.77
C SER A 192 3.73 -10.28 -18.74
N LEU A 193 3.29 -9.85 -19.93
CA LEU A 193 4.18 -9.21 -20.90
C LEU A 193 4.66 -7.84 -20.39
N LEU A 194 3.78 -7.05 -19.76
CA LEU A 194 4.18 -5.80 -19.10
C LEU A 194 5.29 -6.05 -18.05
N VAL A 195 5.11 -7.04 -17.17
CA VAL A 195 6.11 -7.41 -16.16
C VAL A 195 7.43 -7.81 -16.80
N GLN A 196 7.40 -8.65 -17.84
CA GLN A 196 8.60 -9.07 -18.56
C GLN A 196 9.33 -7.88 -19.17
N THR A 197 8.61 -6.96 -19.84
CA THR A 197 9.22 -5.77 -20.41
C THR A 197 9.86 -4.88 -19.34
N CYS A 198 9.16 -4.61 -18.23
CA CYS A 198 9.74 -3.83 -17.12
C CYS A 198 11.01 -4.48 -16.54
N ARG A 199 11.03 -5.82 -16.42
CA ARG A 199 12.19 -6.56 -15.95
C ARG A 199 13.37 -6.46 -16.91
N HIS A 200 13.14 -6.66 -18.22
CA HIS A 200 14.19 -6.68 -19.22
C HIS A 200 14.77 -5.31 -19.52
N GLU A 201 13.93 -4.29 -19.70
CA GLU A 201 14.37 -2.92 -20.06
C GLU A 201 15.18 -2.24 -18.94
N LEU A 202 14.98 -2.66 -17.68
CA LEU A 202 15.54 -1.98 -16.51
C LEU A 202 16.31 -2.90 -15.56
N ALA A 203 16.59 -4.14 -15.96
CA ALA A 203 17.36 -5.13 -15.22
C ALA A 203 16.88 -5.28 -13.75
N ILE A 204 15.57 -5.44 -13.56
CA ILE A 204 14.95 -5.51 -12.23
C ILE A 204 14.76 -6.98 -11.81
N ASP A 205 15.65 -7.47 -10.94
CA ASP A 205 15.61 -8.85 -10.48
C ASP A 205 14.42 -9.13 -9.54
N GLN A 206 14.13 -8.20 -8.61
CA GLN A 206 13.05 -8.36 -7.65
C GLN A 206 12.35 -7.04 -7.34
N ALA A 207 11.11 -6.90 -7.79
CA ALA A 207 10.26 -5.75 -7.48
C ALA A 207 9.23 -6.05 -6.38
N VAL A 208 8.81 -7.30 -6.23
CA VAL A 208 7.72 -7.71 -5.33
C VAL A 208 8.31 -8.23 -4.02
N ARG A 209 7.79 -7.74 -2.88
CA ARG A 209 8.17 -8.25 -1.56
C ARG A 209 7.68 -9.68 -1.41
N ALA A 210 8.57 -10.61 -1.07
CA ALA A 210 8.25 -12.01 -0.85
C ALA A 210 9.10 -12.61 0.27
N GLY A 211 8.67 -13.75 0.83
CA GLY A 211 9.42 -14.48 1.85
C GLY A 211 9.76 -13.63 3.08
N GLY A 212 11.03 -13.69 3.51
CA GLY A 212 11.52 -12.96 4.69
C GLY A 212 11.35 -11.44 4.57
N LEU A 213 11.57 -10.86 3.39
CA LEU A 213 11.41 -9.42 3.15
C LEU A 213 9.95 -8.96 3.39
N LEU A 214 8.98 -9.75 2.94
CA LEU A 214 7.57 -9.47 3.17
C LEU A 214 7.21 -9.61 4.65
N ALA A 215 7.66 -10.67 5.30
CA ALA A 215 7.38 -10.91 6.71
C ALA A 215 7.98 -9.81 7.61
N ALA A 216 9.22 -9.40 7.35
CA ALA A 216 9.88 -8.30 8.02
C ALA A 216 9.06 -7.00 7.91
N TRP A 217 8.62 -6.69 6.70
CA TRP A 217 7.83 -5.52 6.43
C TRP A 217 6.46 -5.55 7.12
N GLN A 218 5.74 -6.68 7.08
CA GLN A 218 4.42 -6.80 7.71
C GLN A 218 4.50 -6.56 9.23
N HIS A 219 5.53 -7.08 9.90
CA HIS A 219 5.77 -6.80 11.30
C HIS A 219 6.10 -5.33 11.56
N ALA A 220 7.01 -4.74 10.78
CA ALA A 220 7.34 -3.33 10.91
C ALA A 220 6.10 -2.42 10.69
N GLU A 221 5.27 -2.74 9.70
CA GLU A 221 4.04 -2.01 9.38
C GLU A 221 3.01 -2.08 10.49
N ARG A 222 2.76 -3.27 11.07
CA ARG A 222 1.90 -3.40 12.25
C ARG A 222 2.44 -2.62 13.44
N GLY A 223 3.76 -2.70 13.68
CA GLY A 223 4.41 -1.95 14.75
C GLY A 223 4.18 -0.45 14.64
N MET A 224 4.27 0.10 13.42
CA MET A 224 3.96 1.51 13.16
C MET A 224 2.47 1.83 13.36
N GLY A 225 1.57 0.94 12.94
CA GLY A 225 0.14 1.09 13.22
C GLY A 225 -0.14 1.22 14.72
N PHE A 226 0.44 0.35 15.54
CA PHE A 226 0.27 0.42 17.00
C PHE A 226 0.89 1.68 17.60
N LEU A 227 2.05 2.12 17.11
CA LEU A 227 2.58 3.43 17.51
C LEU A 227 1.61 4.56 17.15
N ALA A 228 0.99 4.55 15.96
CA ALA A 228 0.01 5.57 15.58
C ALA A 228 -1.22 5.56 16.50
N MET A 229 -1.58 4.40 17.06
CA MET A 229 -2.64 4.22 18.07
C MET A 229 -2.21 4.55 19.51
N ASN A 230 -0.97 5.01 19.71
CA ASN A 230 -0.37 5.19 21.03
C ASN A 230 -0.41 3.91 21.90
N ASP A 231 -0.24 2.75 21.25
CA ASP A 231 -0.07 1.45 21.90
C ASP A 231 1.40 1.00 21.75
N PRO A 232 2.30 1.53 22.60
CA PRO A 232 3.70 1.21 22.48
C PRO A 232 4.00 -0.23 22.93
N GLU A 233 3.04 -0.95 23.53
CA GLU A 233 3.27 -2.32 23.95
C GLU A 233 3.25 -3.31 22.80
N HIS A 234 2.15 -3.30 22.05
CA HIS A 234 2.01 -4.11 20.85
C HIS A 234 3.00 -3.66 19.77
N ALA A 235 3.26 -2.35 19.65
CA ALA A 235 4.27 -1.83 18.74
C ALA A 235 5.65 -2.46 18.96
N HIS A 236 6.11 -2.48 20.22
CA HIS A 236 7.42 -3.04 20.55
C HIS A 236 7.51 -4.53 20.21
N ALA A 237 6.45 -5.31 20.49
CA ALA A 237 6.42 -6.74 20.17
C ALA A 237 6.55 -6.99 18.65
N GLU A 238 5.83 -6.22 17.83
CA GLU A 238 5.92 -6.32 16.38
C GLU A 238 7.30 -5.93 15.84
N PHE A 239 7.91 -4.85 16.34
CA PHE A 239 9.27 -4.48 15.91
C PHE A 239 10.33 -5.51 16.33
N ILE A 240 10.20 -6.14 17.50
CA ILE A 240 11.08 -7.25 17.91
C ILE A 240 10.93 -8.44 16.95
N ALA A 241 9.71 -8.74 16.50
CA ALA A 241 9.48 -9.78 15.49
C ALA A 241 10.12 -9.41 14.14
N ALA A 242 10.04 -8.14 13.73
CA ALA A 242 10.69 -7.64 12.52
C ALA A 242 12.24 -7.75 12.58
N LEU A 243 12.85 -7.58 13.75
CA LEU A 243 14.31 -7.70 13.92
C LEU A 243 14.89 -9.10 13.66
N ARG A 244 14.05 -10.13 13.56
CA ARG A 244 14.46 -11.49 13.21
C ARG A 244 14.91 -11.62 11.75
N TYR A 245 14.61 -10.62 10.92
CA TYR A 245 14.97 -10.57 9.51
C TYR A 245 16.07 -9.54 9.27
N ASP A 246 16.89 -9.73 8.22
CA ASP A 246 17.95 -8.78 7.85
C ASP A 246 17.39 -7.51 7.22
N ASP A 247 16.30 -7.64 6.48
CA ASP A 247 15.60 -6.53 5.85
C ASP A 247 14.96 -5.61 6.88
N TYR A 248 14.96 -4.30 6.61
CA TYR A 248 14.35 -3.28 7.47
C TYR A 248 14.87 -3.22 8.92
N LYS A 249 16.02 -3.83 9.25
CA LYS A 249 16.61 -3.79 10.60
C LYS A 249 16.74 -2.38 11.19
N GLY A 250 17.12 -1.40 10.38
CA GLY A 250 17.21 0.00 10.81
C GLY A 250 15.86 0.56 11.27
N LEU A 251 14.82 0.35 10.47
CA LEU A 251 13.43 0.73 10.81
C LEU A 251 12.95 -0.02 12.06
N ALA A 252 13.19 -1.32 12.14
CA ALA A 252 12.75 -2.12 13.27
C ALA A 252 13.44 -1.70 14.59
N ARG A 253 14.75 -1.39 14.58
CA ARG A 253 15.48 -0.88 15.75
C ARG A 253 14.91 0.46 16.22
N TRP A 254 14.76 1.40 15.29
CA TRP A 254 14.14 2.69 15.58
C TRP A 254 12.73 2.51 16.16
N GLY A 255 11.95 1.55 15.65
CA GLY A 255 10.60 1.26 16.11
C GLY A 255 10.60 0.75 17.56
N CYS A 256 11.50 -0.17 17.90
CA CYS A 256 11.72 -0.62 19.27
C CYS A 256 12.06 0.55 20.20
N ASP A 257 13.04 1.38 19.83
CA ASP A 257 13.50 2.52 20.64
C ASP A 257 12.39 3.56 20.85
N SER A 258 11.59 3.80 19.81
CA SER A 258 10.44 4.72 19.85
C SER A 258 9.33 4.19 20.76
N ALA A 259 9.00 2.91 20.67
CA ALA A 259 8.01 2.27 21.53
C ALA A 259 8.47 2.28 23.00
N LEU A 260 9.75 2.00 23.28
CA LEU A 260 10.30 2.06 24.63
C LEU A 260 10.25 3.47 25.23
N ARG A 261 10.60 4.50 24.45
CA ARG A 261 10.48 5.90 24.89
C ARG A 261 9.05 6.24 25.31
N ARG A 262 8.06 5.93 24.47
CA ARG A 262 6.65 6.21 24.77
C ARG A 262 6.13 5.47 25.99
N ARG A 263 6.54 4.20 26.19
CA ARG A 263 6.26 3.45 27.43
C ARG A 263 6.81 4.16 28.67
N GLN A 264 8.04 4.66 28.60
CA GLN A 264 8.67 5.36 29.72
C GLN A 264 7.97 6.70 30.01
N GLU A 265 7.57 7.43 28.98
CA GLU A 265 6.81 8.68 29.10
C GLU A 265 5.44 8.44 29.74
N ALA A 266 4.66 7.45 29.27
CA ALA A 266 3.37 7.10 29.85
C ALA A 266 3.47 6.78 31.36
N ARG A 267 4.47 5.97 31.74
CA ARG A 267 4.73 5.63 33.15
C ARG A 267 5.15 6.82 34.02
N ARG A 268 5.72 7.88 33.43
CA ARG A 268 6.06 9.10 34.18
C ARG A 268 4.81 9.89 34.53
N TRP A 269 3.82 9.95 33.63
CA TRP A 269 2.55 10.65 33.84
C TRP A 269 1.61 9.92 34.81
N GLU A 270 1.69 8.59 34.87
CA GLU A 270 0.87 7.78 35.77
C GLU A 270 1.36 7.75 37.23
N ARG A 271 2.52 8.35 37.55
CA ARG A 271 2.97 8.48 38.95
C ARG A 271 2.30 9.70 39.59
N PRO A 272 1.34 9.53 40.52
CA PRO A 272 0.81 10.65 41.27
C PRO A 272 1.88 11.08 42.28
N GLY A 273 2.51 12.24 42.09
CA GLY A 273 3.37 12.84 43.12
C GLY A 273 4.73 13.42 42.71
N SER A 274 4.92 13.91 41.48
CA SER A 274 6.13 14.69 41.13
C SER A 274 5.83 16.07 40.57
N PHE A 275 4.85 16.76 41.16
CA PHE A 275 4.83 18.22 41.26
C PHE A 275 4.87 18.56 42.75
N ALA A 276 6.08 18.64 43.29
CA ALA A 276 6.40 19.26 44.56
C ALA A 276 7.56 20.22 44.31
#